data_AF-A0A163AB24-F1
#
_entry.id   AF-A0A163AB24-F1
#
_cell.length_a   1.000
_cell.length_b   1.000
_cell.length_c   1.000
_cell.angle_alpha   90.00
_cell.angle_beta   90.00
_cell.angle_gamma   90.00
#
_symmetry.space_group_name_H-M   'P 1'
#
loop_
_entity.id
_entity.type
_entity.pdbx_description
1 polymer ?
#
loop_
_entity_poly.entity_id
_entity_poly.type
_entity_poly.pdbx_seq_one_letter_code
_entity_poly.pdbx_strand_id
1 'polypeptide(L)'
;MYHYQFIHTIAAKVNTVVVTARNITDLREKVKADKISNTHVVEADLVSADSLKAAAAATSSLVNGKIDHLLINGTYLSSTSGLNPTDFAEQPEIFLEELRKSDEANVAGPLFAINAFLPLTIAPWVASSVPYSASKAAGNIVITKFAAELKDGGFIFLSISSGAVVTETLMTAAANFTDAEKGKLQRMFGRMMQNHPEWKGPVASEESVKRILKVVRDFKVEQSGRFISYWGNNTEWL
;
A
#
# COMPACT_ATOMS: atom_id res chain seq x y z
N MET A 1 -9.17 15.46 -18.26
CA MET A 1 -8.19 14.63 -17.52
C MET A 1 -8.83 14.23 -16.19
N TYR A 2 -8.88 12.92 -15.89
CA TYR A 2 -9.54 12.34 -14.70
C TYR A 2 -9.13 13.02 -13.38
N HIS A 3 -7.84 13.32 -13.19
CA HIS A 3 -7.32 13.96 -11.98
C HIS A 3 -7.80 15.40 -11.78
N TYR A 4 -7.93 16.17 -12.86
CA TYR A 4 -8.41 17.56 -12.80
C TYR A 4 -9.91 17.64 -12.45
N GLN A 5 -10.68 16.60 -12.80
CA GLN A 5 -12.10 16.52 -12.47
C GLN A 5 -12.34 16.45 -10.95
N PHE A 6 -11.43 15.85 -10.17
CA PHE A 6 -11.52 15.86 -8.71
C PHE A 6 -11.54 17.28 -8.15
N ILE A 7 -10.70 18.18 -8.69
CA ILE A 7 -10.65 19.59 -8.27
C ILE A 7 -12.02 20.23 -8.50
N HIS A 8 -12.55 20.14 -9.71
CA HIS A 8 -13.88 20.69 -10.05
C HIS A 8 -14.98 20.13 -9.15
N THR A 9 -15.03 18.82 -8.97
CA THR A 9 -16.10 18.17 -8.20
C THR A 9 -16.02 18.49 -6.71
N ILE A 10 -14.82 18.58 -6.13
CA ILE A 10 -14.63 18.87 -4.70
C ILE A 10 -14.78 20.36 -4.43
N ALA A 11 -14.24 21.22 -5.30
CA ALA A 11 -14.28 22.67 -5.17
C ALA A 11 -15.65 23.27 -5.52
N ALA A 12 -16.49 22.57 -6.29
CA ALA A 12 -17.90 22.97 -6.48
C ALA A 12 -18.73 22.89 -5.19
N LYS A 13 -18.23 22.21 -4.16
CA LYS A 13 -18.79 22.24 -2.81
C LYS A 13 -18.14 23.36 -1.99
N VAL A 14 -18.68 23.70 -0.82
CA VAL A 14 -18.16 24.75 0.09
C VAL A 14 -16.86 24.32 0.79
N ASN A 15 -15.98 23.62 0.09
CA ASN A 15 -14.70 23.12 0.59
C ASN A 15 -13.58 24.10 0.27
N THR A 16 -12.55 24.15 1.10
CA THR A 16 -11.22 24.65 0.71
C THR A 16 -10.41 23.48 0.16
N VAL A 17 -9.89 23.60 -1.05
CA VAL A 17 -9.14 22.54 -1.72
C VAL A 17 -7.67 22.92 -1.81
N VAL A 18 -6.79 22.05 -1.34
CA VAL A 18 -5.35 22.15 -1.62
C VAL A 18 -4.99 21.01 -2.56
N VAL A 19 -4.65 21.35 -3.80
CA VAL A 19 -4.23 20.39 -4.81
C VAL A 19 -2.72 20.40 -4.94
N THR A 20 -2.14 19.20 -5.04
CA THR A 20 -0.71 19.02 -5.21
C THR A 20 -0.37 18.39 -6.56
N ALA A 21 0.76 18.81 -7.13
CA ALA A 21 1.36 18.17 -8.30
C ALA A 21 2.87 18.43 -8.33
N ARG A 22 3.63 17.57 -9.05
CA ARG A 22 5.08 17.76 -9.22
C ARG A 22 5.40 19.03 -10.00
N ASN A 23 4.66 19.27 -11.10
CA ASN A 23 4.78 20.46 -11.93
C ASN A 23 3.46 21.22 -11.87
N ILE A 24 3.51 22.48 -11.42
CA ILE A 24 2.30 23.22 -11.03
C ILE A 24 1.97 24.42 -11.92
N THR A 25 2.84 24.80 -12.86
CA THR A 25 2.64 25.98 -13.72
C THR A 25 1.33 25.91 -14.49
N ASP A 26 1.17 24.89 -15.33
CA ASP A 26 -0.04 24.69 -16.13
C ASP A 26 -1.29 24.48 -15.27
N LEU A 27 -1.12 23.80 -14.12
CA LEU A 27 -2.22 23.56 -13.19
C LEU A 27 -2.72 24.86 -12.56
N ARG A 28 -1.81 25.76 -12.17
CA ARG A 28 -2.14 27.09 -11.63
C ARG A 28 -2.87 27.93 -12.67
N GLU A 29 -2.37 27.95 -13.90
CA GLU A 29 -3.01 28.68 -15.00
C GLU A 29 -4.42 28.16 -15.26
N LYS A 30 -4.58 26.83 -15.29
CA LYS A 30 -5.87 26.19 -15.51
C LYS A 30 -6.87 26.47 -14.38
N VAL A 31 -6.46 26.34 -13.11
CA VAL A 31 -7.30 26.68 -11.94
C VAL A 31 -7.75 28.14 -11.97
N LYS A 32 -6.84 29.06 -12.36
CA LYS A 32 -7.15 30.49 -12.51
C LYS A 32 -8.13 30.74 -13.66
N ALA A 33 -7.91 30.14 -14.82
CA ALA A 33 -8.78 30.27 -15.99
C ALA A 33 -10.21 29.76 -15.71
N ASP A 34 -10.31 28.64 -14.99
CA ASP A 34 -11.59 28.01 -14.60
C ASP A 34 -12.26 28.70 -13.40
N LYS A 35 -11.64 29.77 -12.85
CA LYS A 35 -12.15 30.61 -11.74
C LYS A 35 -12.50 29.83 -10.46
N ILE A 36 -11.73 28.79 -10.15
CA ILE A 36 -11.92 27.96 -8.95
C ILE A 36 -11.22 28.62 -7.75
N SER A 37 -11.84 29.66 -7.18
CA SER A 37 -11.20 30.56 -6.19
C SER A 37 -10.89 29.93 -4.83
N ASN A 38 -11.55 28.82 -4.48
CA ASN A 38 -11.35 28.04 -3.25
C ASN A 38 -10.31 26.91 -3.41
N THR A 39 -9.48 26.96 -4.46
CA THR A 39 -8.41 25.99 -4.71
C THR A 39 -7.02 26.62 -4.62
N HIS A 40 -6.14 26.01 -3.84
CA HIS A 40 -4.73 26.38 -3.70
C HIS A 40 -3.85 25.31 -4.35
N VAL A 41 -2.87 25.72 -5.16
CA VAL A 41 -1.95 24.80 -5.84
C VAL A 41 -0.58 24.82 -5.18
N VAL A 42 -0.19 23.66 -4.64
CA VAL A 42 1.07 23.44 -3.91
C VAL A 42 1.92 22.43 -4.66
N GLU A 43 3.23 22.66 -4.74
CA GLU A 43 4.14 21.68 -5.32
C GLU A 43 4.26 20.47 -4.40
N ALA A 44 4.19 19.25 -4.94
CA ALA A 44 4.58 18.06 -4.22
C ALA A 44 5.00 16.95 -5.19
N ASP A 45 6.12 16.29 -4.89
CA ASP A 45 6.57 15.10 -5.59
C ASP A 45 6.45 13.86 -4.69
N LEU A 46 5.67 12.86 -5.13
CA LEU A 46 5.45 11.64 -4.38
C LEU A 46 6.73 10.85 -4.11
N VAL A 47 7.74 10.96 -4.98
CA VAL A 47 9.03 10.28 -4.78
C VAL A 47 10.03 11.09 -3.95
N SER A 48 9.63 12.23 -3.39
CA SER A 48 10.48 13.08 -2.54
C SER A 48 9.83 13.36 -1.19
N ALA A 49 10.32 12.71 -0.14
CA ALA A 49 9.85 12.91 1.22
C ALA A 49 9.98 14.37 1.68
N ASP A 50 11.04 15.08 1.26
CA ASP A 50 11.24 16.48 1.63
C ASP A 50 10.30 17.42 0.86
N SER A 51 10.01 17.12 -0.42
CA SER A 51 8.96 17.82 -1.16
C SER A 51 7.60 17.67 -0.46
N LEU A 52 7.26 16.47 0.02
CA LEU A 52 6.00 16.21 0.73
C LEU A 52 5.93 16.89 2.10
N LYS A 53 7.04 16.99 2.85
CA LYS A 53 7.10 17.79 4.08
C LYS A 53 6.89 19.28 3.80
N ALA A 54 7.53 19.80 2.75
CA ALA A 54 7.34 21.19 2.33
C ALA A 54 5.89 21.46 1.91
N ALA A 55 5.28 20.52 1.18
CA ALA A 55 3.88 20.59 0.80
C ALA A 55 2.94 20.57 2.02
N ALA A 56 3.22 19.73 3.02
CA ALA A 56 2.45 19.69 4.27
C ALA A 56 2.57 21.01 5.06
N ALA A 57 3.78 21.59 5.13
CA ALA A 57 3.99 22.89 5.77
C ALA A 57 3.24 24.01 5.05
N ALA A 58 3.34 24.08 3.72
CA ALA A 58 2.59 25.05 2.91
C ALA A 58 1.07 24.87 3.05
N THR A 59 0.60 23.62 3.04
CA THR A 59 -0.81 23.29 3.26
C THR A 59 -1.27 23.76 4.63
N SER A 60 -0.51 23.46 5.68
CA SER A 60 -0.79 23.88 7.06
C SER A 60 -1.03 25.39 7.18
N SER A 61 -0.20 26.21 6.52
CA SER A 61 -0.38 27.66 6.46
C SER A 61 -1.65 28.13 5.74
N LEU A 62 -2.17 27.35 4.79
CA LEU A 62 -3.39 27.66 4.03
C LEU A 62 -4.68 27.27 4.75
N VAL A 63 -4.62 26.27 5.65
CA VAL A 63 -5.79 25.64 6.27
C VAL A 63 -5.79 25.73 7.80
N ASN A 64 -5.01 26.64 8.37
CA ASN A 64 -4.87 26.85 9.80
C ASN A 64 -4.48 25.56 10.57
N GLY A 65 -3.60 24.76 9.97
CA GLY A 65 -2.99 23.60 10.62
C GLY A 65 -3.88 22.36 10.73
N LYS A 66 -5.01 22.28 10.01
CA LYS A 66 -5.85 21.08 10.01
C LYS A 66 -6.47 20.80 8.63
N ILE A 67 -6.46 19.53 8.23
CA ILE A 67 -7.25 19.02 7.11
C ILE A 67 -8.22 17.94 7.60
N ASP A 68 -9.39 17.84 6.98
CA ASP A 68 -10.36 16.79 7.31
C ASP A 68 -10.16 15.53 6.46
N HIS A 69 -9.65 15.69 5.24
CA HIS A 69 -9.47 14.62 4.27
C HIS A 69 -8.12 14.74 3.56
N LEU A 70 -7.39 13.63 3.46
CA LEU A 70 -6.21 13.48 2.62
C LEU A 70 -6.53 12.48 1.49
N LEU A 71 -6.45 12.93 0.25
CA LEU A 71 -6.67 12.10 -0.95
C LEU A 71 -5.35 11.92 -1.68
N ILE A 72 -4.83 10.69 -1.71
CA ILE A 72 -3.60 10.36 -2.44
C ILE A 72 -3.99 9.59 -3.69
N ASN A 73 -3.82 10.24 -4.84
CA ASN A 73 -4.18 9.66 -6.13
C ASN A 73 -3.04 9.76 -7.17
N GLY A 74 -1.96 10.49 -6.88
CA GLY A 74 -0.82 10.54 -7.79
C GLY A 74 -0.24 9.14 -8.01
N THR A 75 0.11 8.84 -9.26
CA THR A 75 0.60 7.53 -9.67
C THR A 75 1.69 7.70 -10.70
N TYR A 76 2.71 6.86 -10.64
CA TYR A 76 3.52 6.50 -11.78
C TYR A 76 2.77 5.43 -12.57
N LEU A 77 2.60 5.67 -13.88
CA LEU A 77 2.13 4.67 -14.81
C LEU A 77 3.34 4.17 -15.60
N SER A 78 3.66 2.89 -15.44
CA SER A 78 4.78 2.28 -16.14
C SER A 78 4.56 2.31 -17.65
N SER A 79 5.67 2.53 -18.36
CA SER A 79 5.72 2.45 -19.83
C SER A 79 5.42 1.05 -20.37
N THR A 80 5.56 0.02 -19.52
CA THR A 80 5.29 -1.39 -19.84
C THR A 80 3.91 -1.85 -19.38
N SER A 81 3.02 -0.93 -18.97
CA SER A 81 1.69 -1.26 -18.44
C SER A 81 0.78 -2.09 -19.37
N GLY A 82 1.10 -2.15 -20.67
CA GLY A 82 0.41 -2.99 -21.65
C GLY A 82 1.00 -4.40 -21.84
N LEU A 83 2.12 -4.73 -21.19
CA LEU A 83 2.76 -6.05 -21.32
C LEU A 83 2.13 -7.08 -20.39
N ASN A 84 2.07 -8.32 -20.86
CA ASN A 84 1.73 -9.49 -20.06
C ASN A 84 2.94 -9.97 -19.24
N PRO A 85 2.72 -10.73 -18.14
CA PRO A 85 3.82 -11.28 -17.36
C PRO A 85 4.84 -12.08 -18.18
N THR A 86 4.41 -12.90 -19.14
CA THR A 86 5.35 -13.69 -19.97
C THR A 86 6.17 -12.84 -20.95
N ASP A 87 5.75 -11.61 -21.28
CA ASP A 87 6.51 -10.70 -22.15
C ASP A 87 7.85 -10.25 -21.51
N PHE A 88 7.98 -10.40 -20.17
CA PHE A 88 9.21 -10.07 -19.44
C PHE A 88 10.21 -11.23 -19.37
N ALA A 89 9.90 -12.42 -19.91
CA ALA A 89 10.73 -13.62 -19.76
C ALA A 89 12.21 -13.39 -20.14
N GLU A 90 12.44 -12.67 -21.24
CA GLU A 90 13.78 -12.33 -21.75
C GLU A 90 14.22 -10.90 -21.39
N GLN A 91 13.46 -10.21 -20.54
CA GLN A 91 13.65 -8.78 -20.21
C GLN A 91 13.60 -8.49 -18.69
N PRO A 92 14.24 -9.30 -17.82
CA PRO A 92 14.06 -9.19 -16.36
C PRO A 92 14.53 -7.85 -15.78
N GLU A 93 15.52 -7.20 -16.39
CA GLU A 93 16.02 -5.90 -15.92
C GLU A 93 15.01 -4.77 -16.14
N ILE A 94 14.31 -4.78 -17.28
CA ILE A 94 13.24 -3.82 -17.57
C ILE A 94 12.09 -4.00 -16.57
N PHE A 95 11.74 -5.26 -16.26
CA PHE A 95 10.76 -5.56 -15.23
C PHE A 95 11.16 -4.98 -13.86
N LEU A 96 12.39 -5.25 -13.41
CA LEU A 96 12.87 -4.79 -12.11
C LEU A 96 12.97 -3.27 -12.03
N GLU A 97 13.39 -2.59 -13.09
CA GLU A 97 13.45 -1.13 -13.15
C GLU A 97 12.06 -0.50 -13.03
N GLU A 98 11.10 -0.96 -13.84
CA GLU A 98 9.74 -0.41 -13.83
C GLU A 98 8.98 -0.75 -12.54
N LEU A 99 9.25 -1.92 -11.94
CA LEU A 99 8.75 -2.29 -10.62
C LEU A 99 9.28 -1.33 -9.55
N ARG A 100 10.60 -1.04 -9.53
CA ARG A 100 11.19 -0.10 -8.56
C ARG A 100 10.58 1.29 -8.68
N LYS A 101 10.45 1.83 -9.90
CA LYS A 101 9.80 3.13 -10.14
C LYS A 101 8.34 3.14 -9.66
N SER A 102 7.61 2.06 -9.92
CA SER A 102 6.23 1.90 -9.48
C SER A 102 6.12 1.81 -7.96
N ASP A 103 6.99 1.05 -7.30
CA ASP A 103 7.02 0.93 -5.84
C ASP A 103 7.41 2.27 -5.18
N GLU A 104 8.38 2.99 -5.73
CA GLU A 104 8.76 4.32 -5.23
C GLU A 104 7.59 5.29 -5.27
N ALA A 105 6.88 5.39 -6.40
CA ALA A 105 5.82 6.37 -6.58
C ALA A 105 4.47 5.95 -5.98
N ASN A 106 4.07 4.69 -6.16
CA ASN A 106 2.71 4.21 -5.90
C ASN A 106 2.58 3.51 -4.54
N VAL A 107 3.70 3.12 -3.92
CA VAL A 107 3.72 2.47 -2.61
C VAL A 107 4.39 3.36 -1.58
N ALA A 108 5.65 3.73 -1.80
CA ALA A 108 6.40 4.57 -0.88
C ALA A 108 5.87 6.01 -0.87
N GLY A 109 5.49 6.55 -2.04
CA GLY A 109 4.93 7.89 -2.15
C GLY A 109 3.70 8.14 -1.27
N PRO A 110 2.66 7.29 -1.30
CA PRO A 110 1.55 7.40 -0.37
C PRO A 110 1.95 7.33 1.10
N LEU A 111 2.90 6.45 1.47
CA LEU A 111 3.41 6.41 2.85
C LEU A 111 4.07 7.73 3.24
N PHE A 112 4.92 8.30 2.38
CA PHE A 112 5.58 9.57 2.64
C PHE A 112 4.55 10.70 2.76
N ALA A 113 3.54 10.71 1.89
CA ALA A 113 2.46 11.69 1.93
C ALA A 113 1.63 11.57 3.22
N ILE A 114 1.23 10.36 3.60
CA ILE A 114 0.53 10.12 4.86
C ILE A 114 1.38 10.60 6.02
N ASN A 115 2.65 10.20 6.12
CA ASN A 115 3.51 10.58 7.23
C ASN A 115 3.74 12.09 7.34
N ALA A 116 3.91 12.79 6.21
CA ALA A 116 4.09 14.24 6.20
C ALA A 116 2.82 14.98 6.65
N PHE A 117 1.65 14.47 6.28
CA PHE A 117 0.34 15.07 6.62
C PHE A 117 -0.30 14.46 7.87
N LEU A 118 0.32 13.43 8.48
CA LEU A 118 -0.20 12.72 9.65
C LEU A 118 -0.44 13.63 10.86
N PRO A 119 0.39 14.64 11.18
CA PRO A 119 0.07 15.60 12.25
C PRO A 119 -1.29 16.29 12.07
N LEU A 120 -1.86 16.22 10.86
CA LEU A 120 -3.16 16.77 10.51
C LEU A 120 -4.29 15.72 10.53
N THR A 121 -4.01 14.42 10.74
CA THR A 121 -4.98 13.29 10.62
C THR A 121 -4.83 12.22 11.71
N ILE A 122 -5.94 11.61 12.17
CA ILE A 122 -6.02 10.73 13.36
C ILE A 122 -5.55 9.27 13.08
N ALA A 123 -5.38 8.46 14.14
CA ALA A 123 -4.48 7.29 14.21
C ALA A 123 -5.07 5.88 13.85
N PRO A 124 -4.28 4.99 13.21
CA PRO A 124 -4.66 3.62 12.83
C PRO A 124 -4.25 2.48 13.80
N TRP A 125 -4.87 1.30 13.62
CA TRP A 125 -4.83 0.11 14.50
C TRP A 125 -3.57 -0.78 14.41
N VAL A 126 -2.97 -0.98 13.22
CA VAL A 126 -1.64 -1.60 13.05
C VAL A 126 -0.87 -0.79 12.01
N ALA A 127 0.12 -0.02 12.46
CA ALA A 127 0.81 0.99 11.65
C ALA A 127 2.22 0.58 11.18
N SER A 128 2.73 -0.55 11.66
CA SER A 128 4.11 -0.99 11.41
C SER A 128 4.24 -1.88 10.16
N SER A 129 5.48 -2.09 9.70
CA SER A 129 5.84 -3.02 8.63
C SER A 129 5.34 -2.66 7.22
N VAL A 130 5.12 -1.37 6.95
CA VAL A 130 4.56 -0.89 5.67
C VAL A 130 5.30 -1.43 4.43
N PRO A 131 6.65 -1.34 4.31
CA PRO A 131 7.34 -1.83 3.11
C PRO A 131 7.17 -3.34 2.90
N TYR A 132 7.17 -4.10 3.99
CA TYR A 132 6.95 -5.55 3.95
C TYR A 132 5.51 -5.89 3.54
N SER A 133 4.52 -5.25 4.15
CA SER A 133 3.11 -5.48 3.81
C SER A 133 2.81 -5.11 2.36
N ALA A 134 3.39 -4.01 1.88
CA ALA A 134 3.23 -3.60 0.50
C ALA A 134 3.90 -4.56 -0.50
N SER A 135 5.13 -5.04 -0.22
CA SER A 135 5.78 -6.01 -1.10
C SER A 135 5.01 -7.33 -1.17
N LYS A 136 4.37 -7.77 -0.06
CA LYS A 136 3.47 -8.92 -0.06
C LYS A 136 2.20 -8.68 -0.88
N ALA A 137 1.60 -7.49 -0.78
CA ALA A 137 0.45 -7.13 -1.61
C ALA A 137 0.82 -7.09 -3.10
N ALA A 138 1.98 -6.52 -3.45
CA ALA A 138 2.49 -6.52 -4.81
C ALA A 138 2.71 -7.96 -5.34
N GLY A 139 3.33 -8.83 -4.54
CA GLY A 139 3.50 -10.25 -4.87
C GLY A 139 2.16 -10.96 -5.14
N ASN A 140 1.11 -10.66 -4.37
CA ASN A 140 -0.22 -11.22 -4.64
C ASN A 140 -0.77 -10.82 -6.01
N ILE A 141 -0.57 -9.56 -6.42
CA ILE A 141 -0.98 -9.10 -7.75
C ILE A 141 -0.22 -9.85 -8.85
N VAL A 142 1.08 -10.11 -8.67
CA VAL A 142 1.86 -10.92 -9.63
C VAL A 142 1.23 -12.30 -9.81
N ILE A 143 0.94 -13.00 -8.70
CA ILE A 143 0.30 -14.32 -8.73
C ILE A 143 -1.08 -14.26 -9.41
N THR A 144 -1.90 -13.26 -9.13
CA THR A 144 -3.20 -13.07 -9.77
C THR A 144 -3.08 -12.81 -11.28
N LYS A 145 -2.07 -12.05 -11.73
CA LYS A 145 -1.84 -11.78 -13.16
C LYS A 145 -1.44 -13.05 -13.92
N PHE A 146 -0.55 -13.87 -13.36
CA PHE A 146 -0.23 -15.18 -13.94
C PHE A 146 -1.44 -16.11 -13.96
N ALA A 147 -2.27 -16.12 -12.91
CA ALA A 147 -3.54 -16.86 -12.92
C ALA A 147 -4.45 -16.46 -14.09
N ALA A 148 -4.57 -15.16 -14.36
CA ALA A 148 -5.42 -14.65 -15.42
C ALA A 148 -4.86 -14.98 -16.81
N GLU A 149 -3.54 -14.85 -17.00
CA GLU A 149 -2.86 -15.13 -18.27
C GLU A 149 -2.87 -16.63 -18.60
N LEU A 150 -2.60 -17.48 -17.62
CA LEU A 150 -2.40 -18.92 -17.81
C LEU A 150 -3.63 -19.76 -17.43
N LYS A 151 -4.79 -19.12 -17.31
CA LYS A 151 -6.06 -19.75 -16.87
C LYS A 151 -6.43 -21.00 -17.69
N ASP A 152 -6.12 -21.01 -18.99
CA ASP A 152 -6.50 -22.08 -19.92
C ASP A 152 -5.52 -23.26 -19.87
N GLY A 153 -4.36 -23.10 -19.21
CA GLY A 153 -3.34 -24.13 -19.07
C GLY A 153 -3.57 -25.15 -17.95
N GLY A 154 -4.66 -25.01 -17.18
CA GLY A 154 -4.98 -25.92 -16.06
C GLY A 154 -4.11 -25.73 -14.81
N PHE A 155 -3.29 -24.68 -14.75
CA PHE A 155 -2.45 -24.37 -13.60
C PHE A 155 -3.23 -23.65 -12.49
N ILE A 156 -2.88 -23.95 -11.24
CA ILE A 156 -3.40 -23.24 -10.07
C ILE A 156 -2.33 -22.28 -9.56
N PHE A 157 -2.68 -21.00 -9.51
CA PHE A 157 -1.89 -19.95 -8.88
C PHE A 157 -2.62 -19.50 -7.62
N LEU A 158 -1.97 -19.54 -6.47
CA LEU A 158 -2.61 -19.26 -5.19
C LEU A 158 -1.64 -18.53 -4.24
N SER A 159 -2.08 -17.40 -3.71
CA SER A 159 -1.39 -16.71 -2.62
C SER A 159 -2.02 -17.08 -1.28
N ILE A 160 -1.20 -17.60 -0.36
CA ILE A 160 -1.64 -17.98 1.00
C ILE A 160 -0.88 -17.14 2.02
N SER A 161 -1.60 -16.39 2.86
CA SER A 161 -1.03 -15.81 4.08
C SER A 161 -0.85 -16.91 5.12
N SER A 162 0.39 -17.15 5.55
CA SER A 162 0.74 -18.05 6.65
C SER A 162 0.35 -17.51 8.03
N GLY A 163 -0.20 -16.29 8.09
CA GLY A 163 -0.43 -15.52 9.31
C GLY A 163 0.81 -15.37 10.18
N ALA A 164 0.62 -15.16 11.47
CA ALA A 164 1.71 -14.97 12.41
C ALA A 164 2.34 -16.32 12.79
N VAL A 165 3.59 -16.54 12.40
CA VAL A 165 4.32 -17.80 12.62
C VAL A 165 5.60 -17.53 13.39
N VAL A 166 5.91 -18.37 14.37
CA VAL A 166 7.22 -18.39 15.01
C VAL A 166 8.22 -18.98 14.02
N THR A 167 9.08 -18.12 13.47
CA THR A 167 10.15 -18.50 12.55
C THR A 167 11.51 -18.25 13.18
N GLU A 168 12.50 -19.05 12.79
CA GLU A 168 13.89 -18.84 13.21
C GLU A 168 14.39 -17.44 12.82
N THR A 169 14.05 -16.95 11.63
CA THR A 169 14.38 -15.60 11.19
C THR A 169 13.83 -14.52 12.12
N LEU A 170 12.57 -14.66 12.56
CA LEU A 170 11.96 -13.74 13.52
C LEU A 170 12.65 -13.82 14.89
N MET A 171 12.97 -15.02 15.35
CA MET A 171 13.62 -15.23 16.65
C MET A 171 15.05 -14.69 16.67
N THR A 172 15.82 -14.92 15.61
CA THR A 172 17.19 -14.40 15.44
C THR A 172 17.19 -12.89 15.32
N ALA A 173 16.23 -12.30 14.59
CA ALA A 173 16.08 -10.85 14.53
C ALA A 173 15.73 -10.27 15.92
N ALA A 174 14.76 -10.87 16.62
CA ALA A 174 14.31 -10.42 17.93
C ALA A 174 15.39 -10.51 19.02
N ALA A 175 16.31 -11.47 18.92
CA ALA A 175 17.45 -11.59 19.82
C ALA A 175 18.36 -10.36 19.79
N ASN A 176 18.45 -9.69 18.64
CA ASN A 176 19.29 -8.52 18.41
C ASN A 176 18.55 -7.18 18.57
N PHE A 177 17.26 -7.21 18.94
CA PHE A 177 16.49 -5.98 19.12
C PHE A 177 16.91 -5.23 20.39
N THR A 178 16.95 -3.90 20.28
CA THR A 178 16.99 -2.99 21.41
C THR A 178 15.73 -3.11 22.26
N ASP A 179 15.78 -2.66 23.51
CA ASP A 179 14.60 -2.66 24.39
C ASP A 179 13.46 -1.80 23.83
N ALA A 180 13.79 -0.72 23.12
CA ALA A 180 12.81 0.13 22.45
C ALA A 180 12.06 -0.62 21.32
N GLU A 181 12.76 -1.44 20.55
CA GLU A 181 12.18 -2.27 19.48
C GLU A 181 11.35 -3.43 20.05
N LYS A 182 11.83 -4.09 21.10
CA LYS A 182 11.05 -5.09 21.85
C LYS A 182 9.75 -4.48 22.38
N GLY A 183 9.81 -3.27 22.94
CA GLY A 183 8.64 -2.53 23.40
C GLY A 183 7.65 -2.17 22.27
N LYS A 184 8.14 -1.84 21.06
CA LYS A 184 7.27 -1.63 19.88
C LYS A 184 6.55 -2.92 19.48
N LEU A 185 7.27 -4.05 19.45
CA LEU A 185 6.71 -5.36 19.11
C LEU A 185 5.66 -5.80 20.14
N GLN A 186 5.93 -5.63 21.44
CA GLN A 186 4.97 -5.90 22.51
C GLN A 186 3.70 -5.06 22.37
N ARG A 187 3.81 -3.76 22.08
CA ARG A 187 2.64 -2.90 21.83
C ARG A 187 1.84 -3.31 20.58
N MET A 188 2.52 -3.80 19.55
CA MET A 188 1.86 -4.35 18.36
C MET A 188 1.04 -5.58 18.74
N PHE A 189 1.64 -6.58 19.38
CA PHE A 189 0.94 -7.79 19.80
C PHE A 189 -0.17 -7.50 20.82
N GLY A 190 0.05 -6.57 21.75
CA GLY A 190 -0.99 -6.13 22.68
C GLY A 190 -2.24 -5.59 21.97
N ARG A 191 -2.07 -4.75 20.95
CA ARG A 191 -3.19 -4.24 20.13
C ARG A 191 -3.89 -5.35 19.34
N MET A 192 -3.14 -6.30 18.80
CA MET A 192 -3.72 -7.44 18.08
C MET A 192 -4.56 -8.31 19.02
N MET A 193 -4.05 -8.67 20.20
CA MET A 193 -4.82 -9.44 21.19
C MET A 193 -6.02 -8.67 21.75
N GLN A 194 -5.95 -7.34 21.84
CA GLN A 194 -7.08 -6.51 22.26
C GLN A 194 -8.23 -6.55 21.23
N ASN A 195 -7.89 -6.50 19.94
CA ASN A 195 -8.88 -6.50 18.86
C ASN A 195 -9.29 -7.91 18.42
N HIS A 196 -8.47 -8.92 18.70
CA HIS A 196 -8.66 -10.33 18.39
C HIS A 196 -8.37 -11.19 19.64
N PRO A 197 -9.28 -11.22 20.63
CA PRO A 197 -9.07 -11.95 21.88
C PRO A 197 -8.90 -13.47 21.71
N GLU A 198 -9.41 -14.01 20.61
CA GLU A 198 -9.23 -15.40 20.17
C GLU A 198 -7.78 -15.71 19.79
N TRP A 199 -7.03 -14.71 19.31
CA TRP A 199 -5.66 -14.89 18.87
C TRP A 199 -4.71 -15.00 20.06
N LYS A 200 -4.04 -16.15 20.19
CA LYS A 200 -3.13 -16.47 21.32
C LYS A 200 -1.66 -16.19 21.01
N GLY A 201 -1.39 -15.47 19.93
CA GLY A 201 -0.06 -15.19 19.44
C GLY A 201 0.33 -16.08 18.25
N PRO A 202 1.58 -15.97 17.78
CA PRO A 202 2.05 -16.69 16.61
C PRO A 202 2.00 -18.21 16.79
N VAL A 203 1.65 -18.95 15.73
CA VAL A 203 1.62 -20.42 15.73
C VAL A 203 3.01 -21.01 15.45
N ALA A 204 3.20 -22.28 15.79
CA ALA A 204 4.39 -23.02 15.39
C ALA A 204 4.45 -23.19 13.86
N SER A 205 5.67 -23.23 13.31
CA SER A 205 5.89 -23.42 11.87
C SER A 205 5.21 -24.69 11.33
N GLU A 206 5.29 -25.81 12.07
CA GLU A 206 4.65 -27.08 11.68
C GLU A 206 3.12 -26.95 11.57
N GLU A 207 2.50 -26.23 12.51
CA GLU A 207 1.05 -26.02 12.53
C GLU A 207 0.61 -25.16 11.33
N SER A 208 1.33 -24.08 11.04
CA SER A 208 1.09 -23.27 9.84
C SER A 208 1.18 -24.11 8.56
N VAL A 209 2.22 -24.94 8.42
CA VAL A 209 2.42 -25.80 7.24
C VAL A 209 1.28 -26.80 7.08
N LYS A 210 0.84 -27.45 8.16
CA LYS A 210 -0.30 -28.39 8.13
C LYS A 210 -1.57 -27.71 7.60
N ARG A 211 -1.85 -26.49 8.06
CA ARG A 211 -3.01 -25.70 7.62
C ARG A 211 -2.90 -25.30 6.15
N ILE A 212 -1.74 -24.81 5.72
CA ILE A 212 -1.46 -24.48 4.31
C ILE A 212 -1.64 -25.71 3.40
N LEU A 213 -1.07 -26.86 3.76
CA LEU A 213 -1.19 -28.09 2.96
C LEU A 213 -2.62 -28.62 2.89
N LYS A 214 -3.46 -28.32 3.89
CA LYS A 214 -4.90 -28.59 3.80
C LYS A 214 -5.56 -27.68 2.76
N VAL A 215 -5.30 -26.38 2.82
CA VAL A 215 -5.82 -25.42 1.84
C VAL A 215 -5.44 -25.81 0.42
N VAL A 216 -4.16 -26.14 0.17
CA VAL A 216 -3.68 -26.54 -1.16
C VAL A 216 -4.38 -27.79 -1.68
N ARG A 217 -4.59 -28.81 -0.83
CA ARG A 217 -5.28 -30.06 -1.21
C ARG A 217 -6.75 -29.83 -1.58
N ASP A 218 -7.40 -28.89 -0.90
CA ASP A 218 -8.83 -28.62 -1.10
C ASP A 218 -9.10 -27.60 -2.22
N PHE A 219 -8.05 -26.98 -2.78
CA PHE A 219 -8.16 -25.88 -3.74
C PHE A 219 -8.38 -26.36 -5.18
N LYS A 220 -9.20 -25.63 -5.94
CA LYS A 220 -9.58 -25.99 -7.32
C LYS A 220 -9.14 -24.94 -8.33
N VAL A 221 -9.05 -25.33 -9.60
CA VAL A 221 -8.60 -24.47 -10.70
C VAL A 221 -9.50 -23.25 -10.91
N GLU A 222 -10.81 -23.38 -10.65
CA GLU A 222 -11.77 -22.27 -10.76
C GLU A 222 -11.54 -21.19 -9.70
N GLN A 223 -10.73 -21.48 -8.69
CA GLN A 223 -10.40 -20.57 -7.60
C GLN A 223 -9.02 -19.93 -7.79
N SER A 224 -8.31 -20.23 -8.89
CA SER A 224 -6.97 -19.70 -9.20
C SER A 224 -6.94 -18.16 -9.18
N GLY A 225 -5.84 -17.59 -8.70
CA GLY A 225 -5.60 -16.15 -8.59
C GLY A 225 -6.05 -15.50 -7.28
N ARG A 226 -6.62 -16.27 -6.34
CA ARG A 226 -7.09 -15.73 -5.05
C ARG A 226 -5.94 -15.51 -4.05
N PHE A 227 -6.18 -14.57 -3.12
CA PHE A 227 -5.41 -14.38 -1.90
C PHE A 227 -6.27 -14.75 -0.69
N ILE A 228 -5.83 -15.74 0.07
CA ILE A 228 -6.53 -16.28 1.25
C ILE A 228 -5.56 -16.51 2.40
N SER A 229 -6.08 -16.65 3.62
CA SER A 229 -5.27 -17.09 4.77
C SER A 229 -5.08 -18.60 4.78
N TYR A 230 -4.21 -19.07 5.67
CA TYR A 230 -4.03 -20.50 5.94
C TYR A 230 -5.30 -21.19 6.48
N TRP A 231 -6.35 -20.42 6.82
CA TRP A 231 -7.69 -20.95 7.14
C TRP A 231 -8.50 -21.31 5.89
N GLY A 232 -8.05 -20.94 4.69
CA GLY A 232 -8.72 -21.21 3.43
C GLY A 232 -9.76 -20.15 3.01
N ASN A 233 -9.83 -19.03 3.73
CA ASN A 233 -10.80 -17.95 3.49
C ASN A 233 -10.14 -16.56 3.49
N ASN A 234 -10.92 -15.51 3.29
CA ASN A 234 -10.48 -14.10 3.26
C ASN A 234 -11.09 -13.26 4.40
N THR A 235 -11.65 -13.91 5.41
CA THR A 235 -12.34 -13.27 6.54
C THR A 235 -11.54 -13.41 7.84
N GLU A 236 -10.75 -14.48 7.96
CA GLU A 236 -9.89 -14.76 9.11
C GLU A 236 -8.42 -14.64 8.70
N TRP A 237 -7.64 -13.83 9.41
CA TRP A 237 -6.25 -13.50 9.05
C TRP A 237 -5.24 -13.73 10.18
N LEU A 238 -5.73 -13.99 11.40
CA LEU A 238 -4.95 -14.27 12.61
C LEU A 238 -5.27 -15.67 13.12
#